data_AF-A0A2P4Y6A5-F1
#
_entry.id   AF-A0A2P4Y6A5-F1
#
_cell.length_a   1.000
_cell.length_b   1.000
_cell.length_c   1.000
_cell.angle_alpha   90.00
_cell.angle_beta   90.00
_cell.angle_gamma   90.00
#
_symmetry.space_group_name_H-M   'P 1'
#
loop_
_entity.id
_entity.type
_entity.pdbx_description
1 polymer ?
#
loop_
_entity_poly.entity_id
_entity_poly.type
_entity_poly.pdbx_seq_one_letter_code
_entity_poly.pdbx_strand_id
1 'polypeptide(L)'
;MLKAVMWIKDRIVKSLRVLHNEGYHIVFAGHSLGAGCAALLSVMLQKEFEDLECFAYAVPACVNLSVAESCIDFVHSIVLRDDIVPRAKASNVLKLVDELKNFKGCWRDTASEDIEAFKERAKTLWAPRKREWAKEAADHRKGKLANRDKLAEQKHSTSTQTKLTLAEKKAKEADKDGGISSWTLTRTNLIDQLDKAGDQSSEEKALEPSDAARCEEEKVTAELAATLVEDPKELYIPGKVTHIFFYKGIYEAVHVDRKCEELSHIPVQQNMLSDHLGRNYLSALRIVRDARRAKPKLPDWVPFSTKTRCMCCDSPFTWNSTSSSEAQQNRDQHNCRRCGALVCEGCSEKFKSIPEFGINVPVRVCDRCYYEA
;
A
#
# COMPACT_ATOMS: atom_id res chain seq x y z
N MET A 1 -20.92 0.38 9.69
CA MET A 1 -19.97 -0.64 10.17
C MET A 1 -20.58 -1.45 11.30
N LEU A 2 -20.87 -0.85 12.46
CA LEU A 2 -21.41 -1.56 13.64
C LEU A 2 -22.57 -2.52 13.36
N LYS A 3 -23.63 -2.06 12.66
CA LYS A 3 -24.77 -2.92 12.27
C LYS A 3 -24.37 -4.15 11.46
N ALA A 4 -23.41 -4.00 10.55
CA ALA A 4 -22.92 -5.12 9.74
C ALA A 4 -22.12 -6.11 10.59
N VAL A 5 -21.35 -5.60 11.55
CA VAL A 5 -20.57 -6.43 12.49
C VAL A 5 -21.47 -7.25 13.38
N MET A 6 -22.52 -6.65 13.96
CA MET A 6 -23.51 -7.37 14.76
C MET A 6 -24.13 -8.52 13.97
N TRP A 7 -24.57 -8.25 12.74
CA TRP A 7 -25.12 -9.28 11.85
C TRP A 7 -24.13 -10.40 11.52
N ILE A 8 -22.84 -10.09 11.34
CA ILE A 8 -21.79 -11.10 11.11
C ILE A 8 -21.59 -11.94 12.37
N LYS A 9 -21.44 -11.29 13.52
CA LYS A 9 -21.18 -11.90 14.83
C LYS A 9 -22.22 -12.98 15.15
N ASP A 10 -23.50 -12.63 15.02
CA ASP A 10 -24.62 -13.53 15.34
C ASP A 10 -24.57 -14.86 14.58
N ARG A 11 -23.95 -14.87 13.39
CA ARG A 11 -23.84 -16.04 12.52
C ARG A 11 -22.59 -16.88 12.77
N ILE A 12 -21.47 -16.23 13.09
CA ILE A 12 -20.17 -16.92 13.13
C ILE A 12 -19.72 -17.29 14.54
N VAL A 13 -20.25 -16.64 15.58
CA VAL A 13 -19.72 -16.80 16.95
C VAL A 13 -19.82 -18.25 17.45
N LYS A 14 -20.92 -18.95 17.15
CA LYS A 14 -21.09 -20.37 17.51
C LYS A 14 -20.00 -21.25 16.87
N SER A 15 -19.71 -21.04 15.58
CA SER A 15 -18.66 -21.78 14.88
C SER A 15 -17.27 -21.43 15.40
N LEU A 16 -17.03 -20.18 15.77
CA LEU A 16 -15.76 -19.75 16.37
C LEU A 16 -15.51 -20.39 17.73
N ARG A 17 -16.55 -20.55 18.57
CA ARG A 17 -16.45 -21.27 19.86
C ARG A 17 -15.98 -22.70 19.68
N VAL A 18 -16.56 -23.42 18.71
CA VAL A 18 -16.17 -24.81 18.41
C VAL A 18 -14.69 -24.87 18.03
N LEU A 19 -14.25 -24.01 17.10
CA LEU A 19 -12.85 -23.98 16.65
C LEU A 19 -11.89 -23.58 17.78
N HIS A 20 -12.27 -22.62 18.62
CA HIS A 20 -11.44 -22.21 19.76
C HIS A 20 -11.27 -23.33 20.78
N ASN A 21 -12.35 -24.06 21.08
CA ASN A 21 -12.33 -25.22 21.98
C ASN A 21 -11.47 -26.38 21.42
N GLU A 22 -11.35 -26.50 20.10
CA GLU A 22 -10.42 -27.42 19.43
C GLU A 22 -8.96 -26.95 19.47
N GLY A 23 -8.68 -25.77 20.05
CA GLY A 23 -7.35 -25.21 20.22
C GLY A 23 -6.87 -24.36 19.03
N TYR A 24 -7.75 -23.95 18.12
CA TYR A 24 -7.39 -23.03 17.04
C TYR A 24 -7.32 -21.59 17.53
N HIS A 25 -6.25 -20.91 17.13
CA HIS A 25 -6.07 -19.48 17.35
C HIS A 25 -6.88 -18.67 16.33
N ILE A 26 -7.69 -17.73 16.82
CA ILE A 26 -8.60 -16.93 15.98
C ILE A 26 -7.92 -15.62 15.58
N VAL A 27 -7.78 -15.42 14.28
CA VAL A 27 -7.23 -14.18 13.70
C VAL A 27 -8.23 -13.56 12.74
N PHE A 28 -8.67 -12.34 13.02
CA PHE A 28 -9.43 -11.55 12.06
C PHE A 28 -8.51 -10.71 11.19
N ALA A 29 -8.85 -10.59 9.91
CA ALA A 29 -8.14 -9.70 9.00
C ALA A 29 -9.14 -9.02 8.08
N GLY A 30 -8.87 -7.75 7.77
CA GLY A 30 -9.71 -6.99 6.87
C GLY A 30 -8.96 -5.85 6.21
N HIS A 31 -9.47 -5.40 5.07
CA HIS A 31 -8.97 -4.22 4.36
C HIS A 31 -10.07 -3.15 4.27
N SER A 32 -9.70 -1.87 4.41
CA SER A 32 -10.61 -0.74 4.26
C SER A 32 -11.84 -0.86 5.19
N LEU A 33 -13.06 -0.73 4.66
CA LEU A 33 -14.30 -0.95 5.41
C LEU A 33 -14.31 -2.32 6.13
N GLY A 34 -13.79 -3.37 5.48
CA GLY A 34 -13.68 -4.70 6.07
C GLY A 34 -12.72 -4.75 7.25
N ALA A 35 -11.68 -3.91 7.27
CA ALA A 35 -10.78 -3.75 8.40
C ALA A 35 -11.48 -3.13 9.60
N GLY A 36 -12.34 -2.13 9.37
CA GLY A 36 -13.17 -1.53 10.42
C GLY A 36 -14.16 -2.55 11.00
N CYS A 37 -14.76 -3.38 10.15
CA CYS A 37 -15.62 -4.48 10.61
C CYS A 37 -14.84 -5.52 11.43
N ALA A 38 -13.65 -5.94 10.97
CA ALA A 38 -12.79 -6.88 11.69
C ALA A 38 -12.37 -6.34 13.07
N ALA A 39 -11.95 -5.07 13.15
CA ALA A 39 -11.55 -4.45 14.40
C ALA A 39 -12.72 -4.36 15.40
N LEU A 40 -13.89 -3.90 14.96
CA LEU A 40 -15.08 -3.83 15.82
C LEU A 40 -15.54 -5.22 16.28
N LEU A 41 -15.48 -6.23 15.41
CA LEU A 41 -15.81 -7.61 15.76
C LEU A 41 -14.85 -8.15 16.82
N SER A 42 -13.56 -7.84 16.69
CA SER A 42 -12.51 -8.22 17.64
C SER A 42 -12.80 -7.62 19.02
N VAL A 43 -13.12 -6.32 19.06
CA VAL A 43 -13.49 -5.64 20.31
C VAL A 43 -14.71 -6.30 20.98
N MET A 44 -15.71 -6.71 20.20
CA MET A 44 -16.91 -7.38 20.72
C MET A 44 -16.64 -8.77 21.27
N LEU A 45 -15.69 -9.50 20.69
CA LEU A 45 -15.41 -10.90 21.02
C LEU A 45 -14.20 -11.12 21.93
N GLN A 46 -13.45 -10.05 22.26
CA GLN A 46 -12.21 -10.17 23.05
C GLN A 46 -12.42 -10.80 24.43
N LYS A 47 -13.56 -10.53 25.09
CA LYS A 47 -13.87 -11.15 26.39
C LYS A 47 -14.11 -12.66 26.29
N GLU A 48 -14.47 -13.15 25.12
CA GLU A 48 -14.75 -14.57 24.88
C GLU A 48 -13.50 -15.31 24.37
N PHE A 49 -12.70 -14.64 23.55
CA PHE A 49 -11.46 -15.17 22.99
C PHE A 49 -10.28 -14.28 23.40
N GLU A 50 -9.67 -14.57 24.56
CA GLU A 50 -8.61 -13.73 25.14
C GLU A 50 -7.34 -13.66 24.27
N ASP A 51 -7.07 -14.72 23.50
CA ASP A 51 -5.93 -14.82 22.59
C ASP A 51 -6.23 -14.32 21.17
N LEU A 52 -7.39 -13.70 20.92
CA LEU A 52 -7.75 -13.24 19.59
C LEU A 52 -6.82 -12.12 19.08
N GLU A 53 -6.45 -12.17 17.80
CA GLU A 53 -5.72 -11.10 17.10
C GLU A 53 -6.50 -10.53 15.91
N CYS A 54 -6.23 -9.28 15.57
CA CYS A 54 -6.80 -8.62 14.41
C CYS A 54 -5.79 -7.81 13.60
N PHE A 55 -5.68 -8.09 12.30
CA PHE A 55 -4.87 -7.31 11.36
C PHE A 55 -5.75 -6.46 10.45
N ALA A 56 -5.81 -5.17 10.76
CA ALA A 56 -6.66 -4.19 10.11
C ALA A 56 -5.86 -3.33 9.13
N TYR A 57 -5.93 -3.63 7.83
CA TYR A 57 -5.21 -2.90 6.77
C TYR A 57 -6.04 -1.74 6.24
N ALA A 58 -5.46 -0.54 6.16
CA ALA A 58 -6.16 0.65 5.67
C ALA A 58 -7.47 0.96 6.43
N VAL A 59 -7.49 0.70 7.73
CA VAL A 59 -8.69 0.82 8.56
C VAL A 59 -9.14 2.28 8.67
N PRO A 60 -10.43 2.59 8.45
CA PRO A 60 -10.94 3.93 8.72
C PRO A 60 -10.97 4.22 10.22
N ALA A 61 -10.91 5.49 10.59
CA ALA A 61 -11.22 5.92 11.94
C ALA A 61 -12.68 5.59 12.27
N CYS A 62 -12.91 4.57 13.10
CA CYS A 62 -14.24 3.96 13.28
C CYS A 62 -14.65 3.72 14.74
N VAL A 63 -13.79 4.07 15.69
CA VAL A 63 -14.04 3.92 17.13
C VAL A 63 -13.77 5.24 17.86
N ASN A 64 -14.29 5.42 19.06
CA ASN A 64 -13.91 6.54 19.92
C ASN A 64 -12.52 6.29 20.54
N LEU A 65 -12.00 7.28 21.28
CA LEU A 65 -10.65 7.20 21.87
C LEU A 65 -10.52 6.08 22.90
N SER A 66 -11.52 5.93 23.78
CA SER A 66 -11.54 4.89 24.83
C SER A 66 -11.39 3.49 24.24
N VAL A 67 -12.18 3.19 23.20
CA VAL A 67 -12.14 1.89 22.52
C VAL A 67 -10.85 1.72 21.72
N ALA A 68 -10.34 2.79 21.09
CA ALA A 68 -9.06 2.72 20.39
C ALA A 68 -7.89 2.36 21.32
N GLU A 69 -7.95 2.82 22.57
CA GLU A 69 -6.95 2.54 23.62
C GLU A 69 -7.11 1.15 24.21
N SER A 70 -8.33 0.70 24.46
CA SER A 70 -8.58 -0.62 25.07
C SER A 70 -8.22 -1.81 24.19
N CYS A 71 -8.09 -1.61 22.87
CA CYS A 71 -7.75 -2.67 21.91
C CYS A 71 -6.31 -2.66 21.39
N ILE A 72 -5.40 -1.96 22.08
CA ILE A 72 -3.99 -1.84 21.65
C ILE A 72 -3.23 -3.17 21.62
N ASP A 73 -3.62 -4.12 22.47
CA ASP A 73 -2.90 -5.38 22.63
C ASP A 73 -3.24 -6.40 21.53
N PHE A 74 -4.44 -6.33 20.96
CA PHE A 74 -4.95 -7.34 20.01
C PHE A 74 -5.37 -6.81 18.64
N VAL A 75 -5.58 -5.50 18.46
CA VAL A 75 -5.86 -4.91 17.15
C VAL A 75 -4.61 -4.23 16.60
N HIS A 76 -4.11 -4.73 15.48
CA HIS A 76 -3.00 -4.17 14.73
C HIS A 76 -3.50 -3.43 13.51
N SER A 77 -3.46 -2.10 13.56
CA SER A 77 -3.89 -1.22 12.47
C SER A 77 -2.70 -0.81 11.61
N ILE A 78 -2.70 -1.23 10.36
CA ILE A 78 -1.63 -0.96 9.40
C ILE A 78 -2.04 0.17 8.46
N VAL A 79 -1.23 1.22 8.41
CA VAL A 79 -1.43 2.40 7.56
C VAL A 79 -0.26 2.53 6.60
N LEU A 80 -0.52 2.58 5.29
CA LEU A 80 0.50 2.76 4.26
C LEU A 80 0.59 4.22 3.83
N ARG A 81 1.79 4.80 3.95
CA ARG A 81 2.17 6.12 3.45
C ARG A 81 1.07 7.15 3.72
N ASP A 82 0.50 7.69 2.66
CA ASP A 82 -0.44 8.80 2.59
C ASP A 82 -1.84 8.30 2.24
N ASP A 83 -2.15 7.03 2.52
CA ASP A 83 -3.48 6.46 2.38
C ASP A 83 -4.52 7.35 3.06
N ILE A 84 -5.53 7.73 2.29
CA ILE A 84 -6.59 8.64 2.70
C ILE A 84 -7.54 8.02 3.72
N VAL A 85 -7.78 6.71 3.66
CA VAL A 85 -8.88 6.09 4.43
C VAL A 85 -8.65 6.15 5.95
N PRO A 86 -7.47 5.81 6.48
CA PRO A 86 -7.19 5.99 7.91
C PRO A 86 -7.22 7.45 8.37
N ARG A 87 -7.02 8.40 7.44
CA ARG A 87 -6.96 9.84 7.70
C ARG A 87 -8.29 10.55 7.50
N ALA A 88 -9.29 9.89 6.94
CA ALA A 88 -10.60 10.46 6.60
C ALA A 88 -11.53 10.61 7.83
N LYS A 89 -10.99 11.08 8.97
CA LYS A 89 -11.79 11.49 10.12
C LYS A 89 -12.40 12.88 9.88
N ALA A 90 -13.55 13.15 10.50
CA ALA A 90 -14.34 14.35 10.25
C ALA A 90 -13.53 15.66 10.37
N SER A 91 -12.70 15.78 11.42
CA SER A 91 -11.81 16.92 11.64
C SER A 91 -10.83 17.15 10.49
N ASN A 92 -10.18 16.09 10.00
CA ASN A 92 -9.23 16.16 8.89
C ASN A 92 -9.91 16.53 7.56
N VAL A 93 -11.12 15.99 7.33
CA VAL A 93 -11.90 16.35 6.13
C VAL A 93 -12.29 17.83 6.16
N LEU A 94 -12.70 18.35 7.33
CA LEU A 94 -13.00 19.77 7.49
C LEU A 94 -11.77 20.65 7.26
N LYS A 95 -10.61 20.27 7.81
CA LYS A 95 -9.33 20.96 7.54
C LYS A 95 -8.99 20.96 6.04
N LEU A 96 -9.12 19.81 5.38
CA LEU A 96 -8.89 19.70 3.94
C LEU A 96 -9.85 20.59 3.15
N VAL A 97 -11.14 20.63 3.52
CA VAL A 97 -12.11 21.53 2.89
C VAL A 97 -11.74 22.99 3.10
N ASP A 98 -11.26 23.37 4.28
CA ASP A 98 -10.80 24.73 4.56
C ASP A 98 -9.54 25.08 3.75
N GLU A 99 -8.55 24.18 3.71
CA GLU A 99 -7.37 24.30 2.85
C GLU A 99 -7.75 24.47 1.39
N LEU A 100 -8.70 23.68 0.87
CA LEU A 100 -9.19 23.79 -0.50
C LEU A 100 -9.92 25.12 -0.76
N LYS A 101 -10.64 25.66 0.23
CA LYS A 101 -11.26 27.00 0.13
C LYS A 101 -10.20 28.10 0.12
N ASN A 102 -9.21 28.00 1.00
CA ASN A 102 -8.08 28.92 1.09
C ASN A 102 -7.18 28.85 -0.16
N PHE A 103 -7.13 27.68 -0.81
CA PHE A 103 -6.34 27.49 -2.03
C PHE A 103 -6.87 28.30 -3.20
N LYS A 104 -8.14 28.73 -3.24
CA LYS A 104 -8.63 29.50 -4.40
C LYS A 104 -9.69 30.57 -4.11
N GLY A 105 -9.27 31.80 -4.40
CA GLY A 105 -10.10 32.88 -4.96
C GLY A 105 -10.35 32.80 -6.48
N CYS A 106 -9.86 31.79 -7.22
CA CYS A 106 -9.99 31.75 -8.71
C CYS A 106 -10.30 30.36 -9.30
N TRP A 107 -10.91 29.42 -8.55
CA TRP A 107 -11.11 28.06 -9.05
C TRP A 107 -12.23 27.90 -10.04
N ARG A 108 -13.28 28.69 -9.88
CA ARG A 108 -14.43 28.63 -10.77
C ARG A 108 -14.06 29.07 -12.18
N ASP A 109 -13.22 30.10 -12.30
CA ASP A 109 -12.82 30.65 -13.60
C ASP A 109 -11.79 29.76 -14.32
N THR A 110 -10.83 29.20 -13.58
CA THR A 110 -9.87 28.22 -14.13
C THR A 110 -10.45 26.82 -14.29
N ALA A 111 -11.55 26.44 -13.63
CA ALA A 111 -12.12 25.11 -13.78
C ALA A 111 -12.69 24.90 -15.18
N SER A 112 -13.35 25.91 -15.75
CA SER A 112 -13.80 25.88 -17.14
C SER A 112 -12.61 25.77 -18.10
N GLU A 113 -11.57 26.57 -17.90
CA GLU A 113 -10.35 26.52 -18.72
C GLU A 113 -9.59 25.19 -18.56
N ASP A 114 -9.53 24.63 -17.36
CA ASP A 114 -8.92 23.34 -17.06
C ASP A 114 -9.74 22.19 -17.65
N ILE A 115 -11.08 22.25 -17.63
CA ILE A 115 -11.99 21.28 -18.25
C ILE A 115 -11.91 21.35 -19.78
N GLU A 116 -11.83 22.55 -20.35
CA GLU A 116 -11.62 22.79 -21.79
C GLU A 116 -10.24 22.26 -22.19
N ALA A 117 -9.18 22.62 -21.45
CA ALA A 117 -7.82 22.12 -21.65
C ALA A 117 -7.73 20.61 -21.42
N PHE A 118 -8.54 20.03 -20.54
CA PHE A 118 -8.64 18.58 -20.33
C PHE A 118 -9.37 17.90 -21.49
N LYS A 119 -10.44 18.49 -22.03
CA LYS A 119 -11.14 18.02 -23.24
C LYS A 119 -10.25 18.10 -24.47
N GLU A 120 -9.52 19.18 -24.68
CA GLU A 120 -8.54 19.33 -25.78
C GLU A 120 -7.36 18.36 -25.63
N ARG A 121 -6.87 18.13 -24.40
CA ARG A 121 -5.87 17.09 -24.11
C ARG A 121 -6.40 15.66 -24.27
N ALA A 122 -7.69 15.43 -24.02
CA ALA A 122 -8.34 14.15 -24.24
C ALA A 122 -8.55 13.86 -25.73
N LYS A 123 -8.87 14.89 -26.54
CA LYS A 123 -8.97 14.80 -28.02
C LYS A 123 -7.62 14.48 -28.68
N THR A 124 -6.51 14.86 -28.05
CA THR A 124 -5.15 14.58 -28.53
C THR A 124 -4.59 13.22 -28.05
N LEU A 125 -5.47 12.31 -27.61
CA LEU A 125 -5.13 10.91 -27.33
C LEU A 125 -4.02 10.72 -26.29
N TRP A 126 -3.87 11.62 -25.30
CA TRP A 126 -2.96 11.43 -24.16
C TRP A 126 -1.53 10.97 -24.54
N ALA A 127 -1.08 11.22 -25.77
CA ALA A 127 0.29 11.00 -26.16
C ALA A 127 1.07 12.15 -25.53
N PRO A 128 2.05 11.89 -24.63
CA PRO A 128 2.96 12.94 -24.20
C PRO A 128 3.51 13.57 -25.47
N ARG A 129 3.53 14.91 -25.58
CA ARG A 129 4.20 15.61 -26.68
C ARG A 129 5.70 15.38 -26.50
N LYS A 130 6.17 14.15 -26.77
CA LYS A 130 7.57 13.78 -26.80
C LYS A 130 8.15 14.57 -27.96
N ARG A 131 9.02 15.53 -27.65
CA ARG A 131 9.83 16.19 -28.65
C ARG A 131 10.84 15.16 -29.11
N GLU A 132 10.50 14.38 -30.15
CA GLU A 132 11.35 13.31 -30.69
C GLU A 132 12.78 13.81 -30.95
N TRP A 133 12.93 15.01 -31.53
CA TRP A 133 14.23 15.65 -31.74
C TRP A 133 15.05 15.85 -30.45
N ALA A 134 14.37 16.13 -29.34
CA ALA A 134 15.03 16.36 -28.07
C ALA A 134 15.35 15.03 -27.36
N LYS A 135 14.58 13.96 -27.64
CA LYS A 135 14.89 12.58 -27.24
C LYS A 135 16.12 12.08 -27.97
N GLU A 136 16.18 12.26 -29.29
CA GLU A 136 17.35 11.98 -30.11
C GLU A 136 18.60 12.76 -29.64
N ALA A 137 18.44 14.04 -29.29
CA ALA A 137 19.54 14.86 -28.76
C ALA A 137 20.01 14.40 -27.36
N ALA A 138 19.10 13.90 -26.52
CA ALA A 138 19.44 13.32 -25.22
C ALA A 138 20.07 11.93 -25.37
N ASP A 139 19.59 11.10 -26.29
CA ASP A 139 20.14 9.78 -26.61
C ASP A 139 21.55 9.91 -27.23
N HIS A 140 21.78 10.91 -28.08
CA HIS A 140 23.11 11.22 -28.59
C HIS A 140 24.07 11.69 -27.48
N ARG A 141 23.60 12.49 -26.51
CA ARG A 141 24.39 12.86 -25.31
C ARG A 141 24.68 11.64 -24.42
N LYS A 142 23.69 10.77 -24.22
CA LYS A 142 23.82 9.51 -23.48
C LYS A 142 24.84 8.58 -24.14
N GLY A 143 24.84 8.48 -25.47
CA GLY A 143 25.84 7.76 -26.24
C GLY A 143 27.26 8.32 -26.08
N LYS A 144 27.43 9.64 -26.00
CA LYS A 144 28.72 10.29 -25.72
C LYS A 144 29.25 10.02 -24.30
N LEU A 145 28.37 9.99 -23.29
CA LEU A 145 28.72 9.68 -21.90
C LEU A 145 29.04 8.18 -21.72
N ALA A 146 28.23 7.28 -22.30
CA ALA A 146 28.51 5.84 -22.28
C ALA A 146 29.83 5.47 -22.99
N ASN A 147 30.20 6.19 -24.06
CA ASN A 147 31.51 6.03 -24.68
C ASN A 147 32.65 6.53 -23.78
N ARG A 148 32.45 7.56 -22.95
CA ARG A 148 33.47 8.01 -21.98
C ARG A 148 33.69 7.00 -20.86
N ASP A 149 32.63 6.38 -20.34
CA ASP A 149 32.74 5.34 -19.31
C ASP A 149 33.38 4.06 -19.88
N LYS A 150 33.03 3.68 -21.13
CA LYS A 150 33.72 2.59 -21.85
C LYS A 150 35.19 2.89 -22.14
N LEU A 151 35.56 4.14 -22.43
CA LEU A 151 36.96 4.55 -22.58
C LEU A 151 37.73 4.53 -21.26
N ALA A 152 37.04 4.68 -20.12
CA ALA A 152 37.62 4.51 -18.79
C ALA A 152 37.79 3.01 -18.44
N GLU A 153 36.84 2.15 -18.82
CA GLU A 153 36.90 0.69 -18.62
C GLU A 153 37.85 -0.02 -19.60
N GLN A 154 37.96 0.44 -20.85
CA GLN A 154 38.86 -0.14 -21.87
C GLN A 154 40.35 0.10 -21.61
N LYS A 155 40.73 0.88 -20.58
CA LYS A 155 42.11 0.90 -20.09
C LYS A 155 42.48 -0.33 -19.25
N HIS A 156 41.51 -1.18 -18.89
CA HIS A 156 41.74 -2.45 -18.22
C HIS A 156 40.84 -3.56 -18.79
N SER A 157 41.14 -4.05 -20.00
CA SER A 157 41.05 -5.47 -20.38
C SER A 157 41.03 -5.62 -21.90
N THR A 158 42.02 -6.34 -22.41
CA THR A 158 42.14 -6.69 -23.82
C THR A 158 41.75 -8.15 -24.00
N SER A 159 40.98 -8.44 -25.06
CA SER A 159 40.68 -9.78 -25.64
C SER A 159 39.75 -10.68 -24.80
N THR A 160 38.73 -11.38 -25.31
CA THR A 160 38.61 -12.12 -26.57
C THR A 160 37.13 -12.35 -26.90
N GLN A 161 36.79 -12.33 -28.20
CA GLN A 161 35.49 -12.71 -28.76
C GLN A 161 35.33 -14.24 -28.85
N THR A 162 34.15 -14.79 -28.52
CA THR A 162 33.58 -15.92 -29.30
C THR A 162 32.06 -15.99 -29.25
N LYS A 163 31.51 -16.32 -30.42
CA LYS A 163 30.12 -16.47 -30.88
C LYS A 163 29.19 -17.31 -29.99
N LEU A 164 27.93 -16.87 -29.97
CA LEU A 164 26.73 -17.65 -29.69
C LEU A 164 26.33 -18.48 -30.93
N THR A 165 25.93 -19.73 -30.72
CA THR A 165 25.03 -20.45 -31.64
C THR A 165 23.94 -21.18 -30.87
N LEU A 166 22.76 -21.19 -31.48
CA LEU A 166 21.56 -21.95 -31.14
C LEU A 166 21.85 -23.42 -30.79
N ALA A 167 21.44 -23.80 -29.58
CA ALA A 167 20.94 -25.11 -29.15
C ALA A 167 20.31 -24.80 -27.77
N GLU A 168 19.07 -25.11 -27.40
CA GLU A 168 18.25 -26.28 -27.67
C GLU A 168 16.76 -25.89 -27.54
N LYS A 169 16.02 -26.04 -28.64
CA LYS A 169 14.58 -26.29 -28.60
C LYS A 169 14.40 -27.80 -28.78
N LYS A 170 13.85 -28.48 -27.76
CA LYS A 170 12.81 -29.54 -27.83
C LYS A 170 13.00 -30.62 -26.75
N ALA A 171 12.12 -30.59 -25.76
CA ALA A 171 11.51 -31.78 -25.16
C ALA A 171 10.06 -31.37 -24.85
N LYS A 172 9.13 -31.62 -25.77
CA LYS A 172 8.24 -32.79 -25.86
C LYS A 172 7.07 -32.71 -24.87
N GLU A 173 5.90 -32.50 -25.46
CA GLU A 173 4.58 -32.88 -24.96
C GLU A 173 4.54 -34.38 -24.62
N ALA A 174 3.95 -34.69 -23.47
CA ALA A 174 2.79 -35.57 -23.30
C ALA A 174 2.86 -36.24 -21.92
N ASP A 175 1.94 -35.87 -21.03
CA ASP A 175 1.21 -36.91 -20.29
C ASP A 175 -0.18 -36.39 -19.93
N LYS A 176 -1.17 -37.23 -20.23
CA LYS A 176 -2.58 -37.04 -19.88
C LYS A 176 -2.91 -38.11 -18.86
N ASP A 177 -3.66 -37.65 -17.87
CA ASP A 177 -4.59 -38.39 -17.03
C ASP A 177 -4.08 -38.83 -15.65
N GLY A 178 -4.90 -38.51 -14.65
CA GLY A 178 -4.55 -38.59 -13.24
C GLY A 178 -5.30 -37.51 -12.47
N GLY A 179 -6.59 -37.74 -12.25
CA GLY A 179 -7.46 -36.86 -11.49
C GLY A 179 -6.88 -36.52 -10.11
N ILE A 180 -6.63 -35.23 -9.90
CA ILE A 180 -6.54 -34.64 -8.57
C ILE A 180 -7.53 -33.49 -8.61
N SER A 181 -8.74 -33.73 -8.08
CA SER A 181 -9.64 -32.64 -7.69
C SER A 181 -8.93 -31.87 -6.57
N SER A 182 -8.13 -30.89 -6.96
CA SER A 182 -7.51 -29.95 -6.06
C SER A 182 -8.64 -29.22 -5.33
N TRP A 183 -8.89 -29.66 -4.10
CA TRP A 183 -9.80 -29.08 -3.13
C TRP A 183 -9.58 -27.56 -3.05
N THR A 184 -10.32 -26.83 -3.86
CA THR A 184 -10.31 -25.37 -3.82
C THR A 184 -11.41 -25.01 -2.83
N LEU A 185 -10.98 -24.72 -1.61
CA LEU A 185 -11.84 -24.36 -0.48
C LEU A 185 -12.49 -23.00 -0.76
N THR A 186 -13.52 -22.98 -1.59
CA THR A 186 -14.31 -21.79 -1.86
C THR A 186 -15.20 -21.50 -0.65
N ARG A 187 -15.24 -20.22 -0.25
CA ARG A 187 -15.99 -19.65 0.89
C ARG A 187 -17.43 -20.17 1.04
N THR A 188 -18.07 -20.54 -0.06
CA THR A 188 -19.43 -21.08 -0.10
C THR A 188 -19.54 -22.49 0.46
N ASN A 189 -18.55 -23.36 0.25
CA ASN A 189 -18.58 -24.76 0.72
C ASN A 189 -18.35 -24.90 2.22
N LEU A 190 -17.60 -23.96 2.82
CA LEU A 190 -17.33 -23.96 4.26
C LEU A 190 -18.57 -23.53 5.07
N ILE A 191 -19.30 -22.53 4.59
CA ILE A 191 -20.53 -22.05 5.24
C ILE A 191 -21.62 -23.14 5.16
N ASP A 192 -21.77 -23.80 4.01
CA ASP A 192 -22.73 -24.89 3.83
C ASP A 192 -22.43 -26.13 4.70
N GLN A 193 -21.15 -26.39 4.98
CA GLN A 193 -20.74 -27.47 5.88
C GLN A 193 -20.92 -27.10 7.35
N LEU A 194 -20.73 -25.84 7.71
CA LEU A 194 -20.95 -25.33 9.07
C LEU A 194 -22.45 -25.25 9.40
N ASP A 195 -23.30 -24.85 8.46
CA ASP A 195 -24.76 -24.86 8.62
C ASP A 195 -25.29 -26.30 8.78
N LYS A 196 -24.72 -27.28 8.05
CA LYS A 196 -25.07 -28.70 8.20
C LYS A 196 -24.56 -29.33 9.50
N ALA A 197 -23.45 -28.86 10.05
CA ALA A 197 -22.95 -29.29 11.35
C ALA A 197 -23.75 -28.68 12.51
N GLY A 198 -24.32 -27.49 12.33
CA GLY A 198 -25.22 -26.84 13.30
C GLY A 198 -26.58 -27.53 13.46
N ASP A 199 -27.03 -28.28 12.46
CA ASP A 199 -28.35 -28.94 12.46
C ASP A 199 -28.34 -30.38 13.04
N GLN A 200 -27.16 -30.89 13.41
CA GLN A 200 -27.00 -32.23 13.98
C GLN A 200 -26.19 -32.23 15.27
N SER A 201 -26.77 -31.76 16.38
CA SER A 201 -26.48 -32.36 17.69
C SER A 201 -27.42 -31.83 18.77
N SER A 202 -27.86 -32.74 19.62
CA SER A 202 -28.51 -32.52 20.92
C SER A 202 -27.59 -31.86 21.97
N GLU A 203 -26.56 -31.13 21.53
CA GLU A 203 -25.50 -30.51 22.36
C GLU A 203 -25.64 -28.97 22.48
N GLU A 204 -26.72 -28.37 21.97
CA GLU A 204 -26.97 -26.91 22.09
C GLU A 204 -26.92 -26.37 23.53
N LYS A 205 -27.19 -27.19 24.56
CA LYS A 205 -27.17 -26.76 25.96
C LYS A 205 -25.76 -26.61 26.57
N ALA A 206 -24.72 -27.15 25.94
CA ALA A 206 -23.36 -27.11 26.48
C ALA A 206 -22.46 -26.01 25.88
N LEU A 207 -22.89 -25.39 24.76
CA LEU A 207 -22.17 -24.34 24.03
C LEU A 207 -22.76 -22.93 24.16
N GLU A 208 -23.90 -22.80 24.85
CA GLU A 208 -24.45 -21.51 25.21
C GLU A 208 -23.62 -20.90 26.37
N PRO A 209 -23.30 -19.59 26.32
CA PRO A 209 -22.52 -18.95 27.38
C PRO A 209 -23.29 -19.01 28.69
N SER A 210 -22.59 -18.97 29.84
CA SER A 210 -23.25 -18.70 31.11
C SER A 210 -24.04 -17.39 31.02
N ASP A 211 -25.19 -17.29 31.71
CA ASP A 211 -26.04 -16.09 31.71
C ASP A 211 -25.24 -14.82 32.06
N ALA A 212 -24.19 -14.96 32.86
CA ALA A 212 -23.26 -13.88 33.20
C ALA A 212 -22.45 -13.37 31.99
N ALA A 213 -21.93 -14.28 31.14
CA ALA A 213 -21.14 -13.90 29.96
C ALA A 213 -22.01 -13.24 28.88
N ARG A 214 -23.25 -13.72 28.66
CA ARG A 214 -24.21 -13.08 27.75
C ARG A 214 -24.61 -11.68 28.22
N CYS A 215 -24.94 -11.53 29.51
CA CYS A 215 -25.32 -10.24 30.07
C CYS A 215 -24.16 -9.23 30.00
N GLU A 216 -22.92 -9.70 30.17
CA GLU A 216 -21.72 -8.89 30.07
C GLU A 216 -21.40 -8.50 28.61
N GLU A 217 -21.64 -9.38 27.66
CA GLU A 217 -21.48 -9.15 26.23
C GLU A 217 -22.54 -8.17 25.67
N GLU A 218 -23.79 -8.30 26.12
CA GLU A 218 -24.87 -7.35 25.86
C GLU A 218 -24.56 -5.98 26.47
N LYS A 219 -24.01 -5.94 27.70
CA LYS A 219 -23.50 -4.71 28.31
C LYS A 219 -22.38 -4.08 27.51
N VAL A 220 -21.35 -4.83 27.10
CA VAL A 220 -20.25 -4.29 26.27
C VAL A 220 -20.77 -3.79 24.94
N THR A 221 -21.72 -4.49 24.33
CA THR A 221 -22.33 -4.06 23.06
C THR A 221 -23.16 -2.78 23.23
N ALA A 222 -23.93 -2.70 24.31
CA ALA A 222 -24.74 -1.53 24.65
C ALA A 222 -23.87 -0.34 25.09
N GLU A 223 -22.82 -0.57 25.87
CA GLU A 223 -21.80 0.41 26.26
C GLU A 223 -21.05 0.89 25.02
N LEU A 224 -20.55 0.01 24.16
CA LEU A 224 -19.89 0.39 22.92
C LEU A 224 -20.83 1.23 22.03
N ALA A 225 -22.09 0.82 21.89
CA ALA A 225 -23.08 1.60 21.16
C ALA A 225 -23.35 2.96 21.82
N ALA A 226 -23.43 3.04 23.15
CA ALA A 226 -23.61 4.27 23.90
C ALA A 226 -22.38 5.18 23.83
N THR A 227 -21.17 4.68 24.08
CA THR A 227 -19.92 5.44 24.06
C THR A 227 -19.55 5.91 22.65
N LEU A 228 -19.91 5.16 21.59
CA LEU A 228 -19.75 5.64 20.21
C LEU A 228 -20.76 6.74 19.85
N VAL A 229 -21.84 6.88 20.62
CA VAL A 229 -22.91 7.88 20.42
C VAL A 229 -22.73 9.09 21.36
N GLU A 230 -22.14 8.92 22.55
CA GLU A 230 -21.97 9.96 23.57
C GLU A 230 -20.85 10.97 23.26
N ASP A 231 -19.82 10.60 22.50
CA ASP A 231 -18.77 11.54 22.05
C ASP A 231 -18.59 11.50 20.52
N PRO A 232 -19.53 12.09 19.75
CA PRO A 232 -19.49 12.06 18.29
C PRO A 232 -18.46 13.03 17.69
N LYS A 233 -17.65 13.72 18.49
CA LYS A 233 -16.77 14.78 17.97
C LYS A 233 -15.67 14.23 17.08
N GLU A 234 -15.09 13.08 17.42
CA GLU A 234 -13.96 12.53 16.68
C GLU A 234 -13.82 11.02 16.81
N LEU A 235 -13.63 10.37 15.67
CA LEU A 235 -13.30 8.95 15.59
C LEU A 235 -11.80 8.75 15.38
N TYR A 236 -11.30 7.62 15.86
CA TYR A 236 -9.90 7.23 15.87
C TYR A 236 -9.71 5.85 15.23
N ILE A 237 -8.47 5.62 14.79
CA ILE A 237 -7.99 4.33 14.31
C ILE A 237 -7.91 3.38 15.52
N PRO A 238 -8.51 2.18 15.46
CA PRO A 238 -8.50 1.25 16.57
C PRO A 238 -7.11 0.64 16.81
N GLY A 239 -6.77 0.36 18.06
CA GLY A 239 -5.64 -0.48 18.45
C GLY A 239 -4.26 0.16 18.26
N LYS A 240 -3.27 -0.71 18.02
CA LYS A 240 -1.86 -0.35 17.81
C LYS A 240 -1.62 0.04 16.36
N VAL A 241 -1.20 1.29 16.15
CA VAL A 241 -1.00 1.82 14.80
C VAL A 241 0.43 1.57 14.32
N THR A 242 0.55 0.85 13.21
CA THR A 242 1.80 0.67 12.46
C THR A 242 1.74 1.51 11.19
N HIS A 243 2.59 2.53 11.11
CA HIS A 243 2.72 3.36 9.92
C HIS A 243 3.87 2.85 9.06
N ILE A 244 3.58 2.53 7.80
CA ILE A 244 4.55 2.15 6.79
C ILE A 244 4.86 3.39 5.94
N PHE A 245 6.07 3.94 6.06
CA PHE A 245 6.47 5.15 5.35
C PHE A 245 7.58 4.85 4.34
N PHE A 246 7.84 5.79 3.45
CA PHE A 246 8.87 5.67 2.42
C PHE A 246 10.10 6.49 2.81
N TYR A 247 11.25 5.83 2.93
CA TYR A 247 12.51 6.46 3.31
C TYR A 247 13.64 5.99 2.40
N LYS A 248 14.41 6.92 1.83
CA LYS A 248 15.56 6.63 0.94
C LYS A 248 15.31 5.52 -0.11
N GLY A 249 14.10 5.46 -0.67
CA GLY A 249 13.77 4.50 -1.73
C GLY A 249 13.17 3.17 -1.30
N ILE A 250 13.01 2.96 0.00
CA ILE A 250 12.46 1.72 0.56
C ILE A 250 11.29 2.02 1.50
N TYR A 251 10.46 1.00 1.75
CA TYR A 251 9.46 1.07 2.82
C TYR A 251 10.07 0.68 4.15
N GLU A 252 9.81 1.51 5.15
CA GLU A 252 10.05 1.21 6.56
C GLU A 252 8.72 1.21 7.32
N ALA A 253 8.70 0.58 8.49
CA ALA A 253 7.53 0.55 9.34
C ALA A 253 7.89 0.94 10.77
N VAL A 254 7.04 1.73 11.41
CA VAL A 254 7.20 2.17 12.79
C VAL A 254 5.85 2.18 13.49
N HIS A 255 5.85 1.96 14.81
CA HIS A 255 4.66 2.16 15.60
C HIS A 255 4.52 3.64 15.92
N VAL A 256 3.33 4.20 15.69
CA VAL A 256 3.06 5.62 15.90
C VAL A 256 1.92 5.79 16.89
N ASP A 257 1.92 6.92 17.59
CA ASP A 257 0.74 7.35 18.33
C ASP A 257 -0.36 7.74 17.32
N ARG A 258 -1.61 7.35 17.59
CA ARG A 258 -2.79 7.73 16.80
C ARG A 258 -3.02 9.24 16.72
N LYS A 259 -2.42 10.02 17.63
CA LYS A 259 -2.43 11.49 17.66
C LYS A 259 -1.26 12.12 16.91
N CYS A 260 -0.39 11.34 16.27
CA CYS A 260 0.72 11.90 15.48
C CYS A 260 0.23 12.84 14.36
N GLU A 261 1.08 13.80 14.02
CA GLU A 261 0.76 14.86 13.07
C GLU A 261 0.49 14.31 11.66
N GLU A 262 1.20 13.24 11.27
CA GLU A 262 1.13 12.57 9.98
C GLU A 262 -0.22 11.88 9.72
N LEU A 263 -0.97 11.56 10.77
CA LEU A 263 -2.34 11.02 10.69
C LEU A 263 -3.41 12.11 10.89
N SER A 264 -3.00 13.33 11.28
CA SER A 264 -3.88 14.45 11.63
C SER A 264 -4.23 15.38 10.46
N HIS A 265 -3.76 15.05 9.26
CA HIS A 265 -4.03 15.78 8.02
C HIS A 265 -4.20 14.80 6.85
N ILE A 266 -4.91 15.21 5.79
CA ILE A 266 -5.04 14.43 4.55
C ILE A 266 -4.14 15.09 3.50
N PRO A 267 -2.96 14.52 3.20
CA PRO A 267 -2.09 15.07 2.17
C PRO A 267 -2.72 14.87 0.78
N VAL A 268 -2.91 15.97 0.04
CA VAL A 268 -3.43 15.92 -1.34
C VAL A 268 -2.29 15.54 -2.30
N GLN A 269 -2.02 14.23 -2.38
CA GLN A 269 -1.00 13.67 -3.26
C GLN A 269 -1.60 12.69 -4.27
N GLN A 270 -0.96 12.55 -5.43
CA GLN A 270 -1.42 11.65 -6.50
C GLN A 270 -1.50 10.18 -6.07
N ASN A 271 -0.70 9.77 -5.07
CA ASN A 271 -0.63 8.38 -4.62
C ASN A 271 -1.61 8.04 -3.49
N MET A 272 -2.34 9.01 -2.91
CA MET A 272 -3.19 8.74 -1.74
C MET A 272 -4.22 7.62 -1.98
N LEU A 273 -4.74 7.51 -3.21
CA LEU A 273 -5.69 6.47 -3.62
C LEU A 273 -4.99 5.17 -4.03
N SER A 274 -3.80 5.26 -4.61
CA SER A 274 -3.05 4.06 -4.99
C SER A 274 -2.51 3.36 -3.74
N ASP A 275 -2.11 4.12 -2.72
CA ASP A 275 -1.69 3.61 -1.41
C ASP A 275 -2.78 2.81 -0.72
N HIS A 276 -4.04 3.17 -0.94
CA HIS A 276 -5.17 2.42 -0.41
C HIS A 276 -5.29 0.99 -0.94
N LEU A 277 -4.68 0.64 -2.07
CA LEU A 277 -4.86 -0.68 -2.68
C LEU A 277 -4.17 -1.78 -1.86
N GLY A 278 -4.89 -2.86 -1.55
CA GLY A 278 -4.35 -3.98 -0.76
C GLY A 278 -3.07 -4.62 -1.32
N ARG A 279 -2.89 -4.63 -2.65
CA ARG A 279 -1.64 -5.09 -3.30
C ARG A 279 -0.43 -4.25 -2.90
N ASN A 280 -0.62 -2.95 -2.67
CA ASN A 280 0.45 -2.04 -2.28
C ASN A 280 0.82 -2.22 -0.81
N TYR A 281 -0.16 -2.46 0.06
CA TYR A 281 0.09 -2.89 1.45
C TYR A 281 0.91 -4.18 1.50
N LEU A 282 0.49 -5.21 0.75
CA LEU A 282 1.22 -6.48 0.69
C LEU A 282 2.65 -6.29 0.17
N SER A 283 2.83 -5.51 -0.91
CA SER A 283 4.16 -5.23 -1.45
C SER A 283 5.03 -4.48 -0.44
N ALA A 284 4.48 -3.49 0.24
CA ALA A 284 5.22 -2.69 1.21
C ALA A 284 5.64 -3.53 2.43
N LEU A 285 4.75 -4.36 2.97
CA LEU A 285 5.05 -5.27 4.08
C LEU A 285 6.13 -6.30 3.71
N ARG A 286 6.09 -6.86 2.50
CA ARG A 286 7.14 -7.76 2.00
C ARG A 286 8.49 -7.06 1.95
N ILE A 287 8.53 -5.84 1.42
CA ILE A 287 9.74 -5.02 1.36
C ILE A 287 10.26 -4.75 2.78
N VAL A 288 9.39 -4.29 3.70
CA VAL A 288 9.78 -4.04 5.11
C VAL A 288 10.35 -5.29 5.77
N ARG A 289 9.69 -6.44 5.59
CA ARG A 289 10.16 -7.73 6.15
C ARG A 289 11.53 -8.09 5.63
N ASP A 290 11.72 -8.03 4.31
CA ASP A 290 12.96 -8.45 3.66
C ASP A 290 14.10 -7.46 3.94
N ALA A 291 13.81 -6.16 3.97
CA ALA A 291 14.74 -5.10 4.36
C ALA A 291 15.21 -5.24 5.80
N ARG A 292 14.30 -5.52 6.75
CA ARG A 292 14.66 -5.73 8.16
C ARG A 292 15.54 -6.96 8.36
N ARG A 293 15.36 -8.00 7.53
CA ARG A 293 16.21 -9.20 7.52
C ARG A 293 17.59 -8.90 6.94
N ALA A 294 17.65 -8.21 5.81
CA ALA A 294 18.90 -7.92 5.09
C ALA A 294 19.73 -6.79 5.73
N LYS A 295 19.09 -5.83 6.41
CA LYS A 295 19.68 -4.59 6.94
C LYS A 295 20.59 -3.88 5.92
N PRO A 296 20.06 -3.55 4.73
CA PRO A 296 20.87 -2.98 3.66
C PRO A 296 21.38 -1.59 3.99
N LYS A 297 22.58 -1.26 3.51
CA LYS A 297 23.05 0.13 3.47
C LYS A 297 22.37 0.84 2.30
N LEU A 298 21.41 1.71 2.60
CA LEU A 298 20.66 2.46 1.60
C LEU A 298 21.50 3.60 1.01
N PRO A 299 21.35 3.91 -0.29
CA PRO A 299 21.96 5.06 -0.91
C PRO A 299 21.34 6.36 -0.41
N ASP A 300 22.12 7.44 -0.38
CA ASP A 300 21.57 8.77 -0.10
C ASP A 300 20.83 9.31 -1.32
N TRP A 301 19.52 9.54 -1.13
CA TRP A 301 18.67 10.11 -2.17
C TRP A 301 18.92 11.61 -2.30
N VAL A 302 19.24 12.04 -3.52
CA VAL A 302 19.49 13.44 -3.82
C VAL A 302 18.15 14.19 -3.85
N PRO A 303 17.94 15.25 -3.04
CA PRO A 303 16.70 16.03 -3.05
C PRO A 303 16.50 16.80 -4.36
N PHE A 304 15.24 16.98 -4.78
CA PHE A 304 14.88 17.62 -6.06
C PHE A 304 15.38 19.07 -6.18
N SER A 305 15.53 19.77 -5.05
CA SER A 305 16.04 21.14 -4.99
C SER A 305 17.55 21.24 -5.25
N THR A 306 18.30 20.14 -5.17
CA THR A 306 19.77 20.18 -5.17
C THR A 306 20.37 20.26 -6.56
N LYS A 307 19.70 19.73 -7.59
CA LYS A 307 20.21 19.68 -8.97
C LYS A 307 19.12 20.06 -9.96
N THR A 308 19.49 20.81 -10.99
CA THR A 308 18.56 21.20 -12.07
C THR A 308 18.71 20.35 -13.33
N ARG A 309 19.66 19.41 -13.34
CA ARG A 309 20.06 18.59 -14.50
C ARG A 309 20.16 17.11 -14.11
N CYS A 310 19.84 16.25 -15.07
CA CYS A 310 19.87 14.80 -14.93
C CYS A 310 21.29 14.29 -14.65
N MET A 311 21.48 13.49 -13.59
CA MET A 311 22.78 12.92 -13.22
C MET A 311 23.24 11.79 -14.17
N CYS A 312 22.38 11.32 -15.08
CA CYS A 312 22.74 10.33 -16.11
C CYS A 312 23.19 10.97 -17.43
N CYS A 313 22.39 11.87 -18.01
CA CYS A 313 22.64 12.46 -19.34
C CYS A 313 23.01 13.94 -19.34
N ASP A 314 23.01 14.58 -18.16
CA ASP A 314 23.21 16.02 -17.98
C ASP A 314 22.16 16.90 -18.69
N SER A 315 21.05 16.37 -19.22
CA SER A 315 19.97 17.24 -19.76
C SER A 315 19.18 17.93 -18.64
N PRO A 316 18.72 19.17 -18.82
CA PRO A 316 17.74 19.81 -17.92
C PRO A 316 16.48 18.95 -17.80
N PHE A 317 15.88 18.80 -16.61
CA PHE A 317 14.73 17.90 -16.45
C PHE A 317 13.52 18.25 -17.34
N THR A 318 13.27 19.53 -17.56
CA THR A 318 12.17 20.05 -18.39
C THR A 318 12.46 20.00 -19.89
N TRP A 319 13.54 19.33 -20.34
CA TRP A 319 13.95 19.35 -21.74
C TRP A 319 12.86 18.87 -22.70
N ASN A 320 12.07 17.86 -22.28
CA ASN A 320 11.01 17.27 -23.10
C ASN A 320 9.64 17.94 -22.88
N SER A 321 9.57 18.93 -22.00
CA SER A 321 8.32 19.54 -21.55
C SER A 321 8.05 20.86 -22.24
N THR A 322 6.77 21.21 -22.35
CA THR A 322 6.31 22.48 -22.92
C THR A 322 6.42 23.65 -21.94
N SER A 323 6.64 23.36 -20.64
CA SER A 323 6.83 24.33 -19.58
C SER A 323 8.14 24.08 -18.86
N SER A 324 8.84 25.15 -18.51
CA SER A 324 10.01 25.14 -17.63
C SER A 324 9.68 25.57 -16.20
N SER A 325 8.40 25.61 -15.84
CA SER A 325 7.96 25.93 -14.48
C SER A 325 8.55 24.96 -13.46
N GLU A 326 8.70 25.42 -12.23
CA GLU A 326 9.17 24.59 -11.10
C GLU A 326 8.27 23.36 -10.90
N ALA A 327 6.94 23.54 -11.01
CA ALA A 327 5.99 22.43 -10.92
C ALA A 327 6.21 21.36 -12.00
N GLN A 328 6.50 21.78 -13.24
CA GLN A 328 6.82 20.85 -14.32
C GLN A 328 8.19 20.18 -14.09
N GLN A 329 9.17 20.95 -13.66
CA GLN A 329 10.49 20.44 -13.33
C GLN A 329 10.44 19.36 -12.24
N ASN A 330 9.62 19.55 -11.20
CA ASN A 330 9.43 18.56 -10.13
C ASN A 330 8.70 17.29 -10.63
N ARG A 331 7.81 17.39 -11.62
CA ARG A 331 7.15 16.23 -12.23
C ARG A 331 8.09 15.39 -13.09
N ASP A 332 9.02 16.04 -13.79
CA ASP A 332 9.95 15.40 -14.73
C ASP A 332 11.24 14.88 -14.05
N GLN A 333 11.38 15.14 -12.75
CA GLN A 333 12.45 14.65 -11.89
C GLN A 333 12.08 13.33 -11.22
N HIS A 334 13.01 12.38 -11.22
CA HIS A 334 12.85 11.10 -10.51
C HIS A 334 14.14 10.73 -9.79
N ASN A 335 14.04 10.05 -8.65
CA ASN A 335 15.19 9.38 -8.03
C ASN A 335 15.29 7.93 -8.50
N CYS A 336 16.51 7.49 -8.84
CA CYS A 336 16.84 6.08 -9.03
C CYS A 336 16.71 5.32 -7.70
N ARG A 337 15.98 4.20 -7.68
CA ARG A 337 15.81 3.39 -6.45
C ARG A 337 17.08 2.66 -5.99
N ARG A 338 18.07 2.48 -6.87
CA ARG A 338 19.33 1.78 -6.54
C ARG A 338 20.43 2.72 -6.04
N CYS A 339 20.61 3.89 -6.66
CA CYS A 339 21.71 4.81 -6.34
C CYS A 339 21.28 6.16 -5.78
N GLY A 340 19.97 6.45 -5.70
CA GLY A 340 19.45 7.72 -5.18
C GLY A 340 19.61 8.94 -6.09
N ALA A 341 20.31 8.80 -7.24
CA ALA A 341 20.57 9.90 -8.16
C ALA A 341 19.30 10.47 -8.82
N LEU A 342 19.30 11.77 -9.08
CA LEU A 342 18.24 12.46 -9.83
C LEU A 342 18.39 12.23 -11.33
N VAL A 343 17.35 11.68 -11.94
CA VAL A 343 17.33 11.26 -13.33
C VAL A 343 16.03 11.70 -14.00
N CYS A 344 16.13 12.06 -15.28
CA CYS A 344 14.95 12.38 -16.08
C CYS A 344 14.20 11.10 -16.47
N GLU A 345 12.97 11.26 -16.93
CA GLU A 345 12.13 10.15 -17.42
C GLU A 345 12.87 9.27 -18.44
N GLY A 346 13.47 9.87 -19.46
CA GLY A 346 14.21 9.14 -20.50
C GLY A 346 15.44 8.37 -20.01
N CYS A 347 16.04 8.77 -18.88
CA CYS A 347 17.16 8.04 -18.27
C CYS A 347 16.72 6.97 -17.27
N SER A 348 15.41 6.76 -17.10
CA SER A 348 14.85 5.87 -16.09
C SER A 348 13.57 5.17 -16.54
N GLU A 349 13.42 4.92 -17.85
CA GLU A 349 12.24 4.21 -18.41
C GLU A 349 12.19 2.73 -17.96
N LYS A 350 13.29 2.19 -17.44
CA LYS A 350 13.44 0.77 -17.10
C LYS A 350 13.21 0.48 -15.62
N PHE A 351 12.74 -0.73 -15.35
CA PHE A 351 12.45 -1.23 -14.01
C PHE A 351 13.28 -2.49 -13.73
N LYS A 352 13.90 -2.57 -12.56
CA LYS A 352 14.71 -3.70 -12.09
C LYS A 352 14.36 -3.98 -10.64
N SER A 353 14.30 -5.25 -10.24
CA SER A 353 14.24 -5.61 -8.83
C SER A 353 15.59 -5.30 -8.15
N ILE A 354 15.56 -5.07 -6.85
CA ILE A 354 16.75 -4.79 -6.04
C ILE A 354 16.68 -5.68 -4.78
N PRO A 355 16.89 -7.00 -4.92
CA PRO A 355 16.77 -7.94 -3.81
C PRO A 355 17.75 -7.65 -2.67
N GLU A 356 18.90 -7.04 -2.94
CA GLU A 356 19.85 -6.61 -1.92
C GLU A 356 19.27 -5.58 -0.96
N PHE A 357 18.27 -4.81 -1.39
CA PHE A 357 17.51 -3.89 -0.55
C PHE A 357 16.19 -4.51 -0.08
N GLY A 358 15.93 -5.80 -0.31
CA GLY A 358 14.62 -6.42 -0.02
C GLY A 358 13.50 -6.01 -1.00
N ILE A 359 13.84 -5.33 -2.10
CA ILE A 359 12.88 -4.89 -3.12
C ILE A 359 12.76 -5.97 -4.19
N ASN A 360 11.89 -6.94 -3.96
CA ASN A 360 11.67 -8.08 -4.85
C ASN A 360 10.74 -7.77 -6.04
N VAL A 361 10.17 -6.56 -6.09
CA VAL A 361 9.32 -6.09 -7.19
C VAL A 361 10.11 -5.15 -8.11
N PRO A 362 9.80 -5.09 -9.41
CA PRO A 362 10.47 -4.15 -10.33
C PRO A 362 10.21 -2.70 -9.92
N VAL A 363 11.28 -1.93 -9.69
CA VAL A 363 11.21 -0.50 -9.37
C VAL A 363 12.04 0.33 -10.34
N ARG A 364 11.70 1.61 -10.46
CA ARG A 364 12.38 2.56 -11.35
C ARG A 364 13.86 2.64 -11.00
N VAL A 365 14.73 2.32 -11.95
CA VAL A 365 16.17 2.51 -11.84
C VAL A 365 16.66 3.35 -13.00
N CYS A 366 17.76 4.07 -12.80
CA CYS A 366 18.40 4.75 -13.91
C CYS A 366 19.07 3.75 -14.86
N ASP A 367 19.34 4.18 -16.09
CA ASP A 367 19.98 3.34 -17.08
C ASP A 367 21.32 2.78 -16.61
N ARG A 368 22.14 3.58 -15.91
CA ARG A 368 23.43 3.11 -15.35
C ARG A 368 23.22 1.90 -14.44
N CYS A 369 22.36 2.04 -13.43
CA CYS A 369 21.98 0.98 -12.51
C CYS A 369 21.26 -0.22 -13.16
N TYR A 370 20.63 -0.01 -14.32
CA TYR A 370 19.98 -1.09 -15.05
C TYR A 370 21.01 -1.97 -15.76
N TYR A 371 21.97 -1.34 -16.46
CA TYR A 371 22.96 -2.02 -17.30
C TYR A 371 24.25 -2.42 -16.58
N GLU A 372 24.59 -1.75 -15.48
CA GLU A 372 25.62 -2.22 -14.55
C GLU A 372 25.08 -3.49 -13.89
N ALA A 373 25.72 -4.62 -14.21
CA ALA A 373 25.36 -5.95 -13.75
C ALA A 373 25.82 -6.16 -12.30
#